data_AF-A0A151RHH9-F1
#
_entry.id   AF-A0A151RHH9-F1
#
_cell.length_a   1.000
_cell.length_b   1.000
_cell.length_c   1.000
_cell.angle_alpha   90.00
_cell.angle_beta   90.00
_cell.angle_gamma   90.00
#
_symmetry.space_group_name_H-M   'P 1'
#
loop_
_entity.id
_entity.type
_entity.pdbx_description
1 polymer ?
#
loop_
_entity_poly.entity_id
_entity_poly.type
_entity_poly.pdbx_seq_one_letter_code
_entity_poly.pdbx_strand_id
1 'polypeptide(L)'
;MVQALENRFAPTAFDDPRGKLFKLTQSSSVTSYLTEFESLANRIVGLQPSFLLSCFISGLKPELRRDVIAHQPSSLSQAVGYARLHEEKLFDSSRTHRPSPSPRWSAPPISRTFSPPSPSPPPKSLPPLLPPPPPKTRFKQLT
;
A
#
# COMPACT_ATOMS: atom_id res chain seq x y z
N MET A 1 -15.63 45.44 -46.05
CA MET A 1 -16.39 44.23 -45.70
C MET A 1 -15.88 43.78 -44.34
N VAL A 2 -16.66 44.01 -43.29
CA VAL A 2 -16.30 43.79 -41.89
C VAL A 2 -16.87 42.42 -41.49
N GLN A 3 -16.01 41.47 -41.15
CA GLN A 3 -16.32 40.32 -40.28
C GLN A 3 -15.06 40.15 -39.40
N ALA A 4 -14.94 40.77 -38.23
CA ALA A 4 -15.76 40.66 -37.01
C ALA A 4 -15.60 39.30 -36.30
N LEU A 5 -14.80 39.32 -35.23
CA LEU A 5 -14.95 38.51 -34.00
C LEU A 5 -14.60 37.01 -34.03
N GLU A 6 -13.38 36.63 -34.42
CA GLU A 6 -12.79 35.34 -34.00
C GLU A 6 -11.82 35.47 -32.80
N ASN A 7 -11.96 36.55 -32.01
CA ASN A 7 -11.13 36.84 -30.84
C ASN A 7 -11.88 36.78 -29.50
N ARG A 8 -13.08 36.20 -29.43
CA ARG A 8 -13.89 36.18 -28.18
C ARG A 8 -14.34 34.82 -27.66
N PHE A 9 -13.96 33.73 -28.32
CA PHE A 9 -14.14 32.39 -27.77
C PHE A 9 -12.89 31.55 -28.02
N ALA A 10 -11.82 31.82 -27.27
CA ALA A 10 -10.78 30.84 -27.03
C ALA A 10 -11.18 30.00 -25.81
N PRO A 11 -11.93 28.89 -25.94
CA PRO A 11 -12.01 27.94 -24.85
C PRO A 11 -10.64 27.24 -24.80
N THR A 12 -9.72 27.73 -23.96
CA THR A 12 -8.68 26.97 -23.23
C THR A 12 -7.49 27.85 -22.80
N ALA A 13 -7.72 28.98 -22.14
CA ALA A 13 -6.64 29.62 -21.36
C ALA A 13 -6.25 28.80 -20.10
N PHE A 14 -6.99 27.74 -19.80
CA PHE A 14 -6.89 26.94 -18.57
C PHE A 14 -6.63 25.45 -18.79
N ASP A 15 -6.36 25.02 -20.02
CA ASP A 15 -6.06 23.61 -20.26
C ASP A 15 -4.56 23.38 -20.30
N ASP A 16 -4.00 23.08 -19.13
CA ASP A 16 -2.61 22.68 -18.95
C ASP A 16 -2.52 21.15 -18.83
N PRO A 17 -2.38 20.41 -19.95
CA PRO A 17 -2.30 18.95 -19.91
C PRO A 17 -1.06 18.46 -19.17
N ARG A 18 0.05 19.22 -19.16
CA ARG A 18 1.26 18.87 -18.41
C ARG A 18 1.02 18.95 -16.92
N GLY A 19 0.45 20.05 -16.43
CA GLY A 19 0.11 20.21 -15.02
C GLY A 19 -0.93 19.19 -14.56
N LYS A 20 -1.90 18.85 -15.43
CA LYS A 20 -2.87 17.77 -15.16
C LYS A 20 -2.20 16.40 -15.06
N LEU A 21 -1.30 16.08 -15.99
CA LEU A 21 -0.55 14.81 -15.98
C LEU A 21 0.27 14.68 -14.69
N PHE A 22 0.97 15.74 -14.29
CA PHE A 22 1.82 15.73 -13.10
C PHE A 22 1.04 15.63 -11.79
N LYS A 23 -0.19 16.14 -11.76
CA LYS A 23 -1.10 16.04 -10.61
C LYS A 23 -1.98 14.78 -10.65
N LEU A 24 -1.94 14.01 -11.74
CA LEU A 24 -2.78 12.84 -11.91
C LEU A 24 -2.37 11.77 -10.90
N THR A 25 -3.30 11.40 -10.04
CA THR A 25 -3.13 10.35 -9.04
C THR A 25 -4.20 9.29 -9.21
N GLN A 26 -3.84 8.04 -8.94
CA GLN A 26 -4.76 6.91 -9.02
C GLN A 26 -5.79 6.99 -7.89
N SER A 27 -7.05 7.23 -8.25
CA SER A 27 -8.19 7.25 -7.32
C SER A 27 -8.85 5.87 -7.23
N SER A 28 -9.11 5.24 -8.38
CA SER A 28 -9.84 3.98 -8.53
C SER A 28 -8.90 2.83 -8.89
N SER A 29 -9.09 2.22 -10.07
CA SER A 29 -8.29 1.10 -10.57
C SER A 29 -7.08 1.56 -11.39
N VAL A 30 -6.07 0.70 -11.51
CA VAL A 30 -4.90 0.96 -12.37
C VAL A 30 -5.33 1.16 -13.82
N THR A 31 -6.34 0.44 -14.30
CA THR A 31 -6.85 0.57 -15.67
C THR A 31 -7.53 1.90 -15.95
N SER A 32 -8.34 2.43 -15.01
CA SER A 32 -8.93 3.77 -15.15
C SER A 32 -7.84 4.82 -15.17
N TYR A 33 -6.90 4.74 -14.21
CA TYR A 33 -5.77 5.64 -14.11
C TYR A 33 -4.91 5.65 -15.39
N LEU A 34 -4.61 4.48 -15.96
CA LEU A 34 -3.85 4.38 -17.20
C LEU A 34 -4.57 5.07 -18.37
N THR A 35 -5.87 4.85 -18.51
CA THR A 35 -6.68 5.48 -19.57
C THR A 35 -6.62 7.01 -19.48
N GLU A 36 -6.76 7.57 -18.27
CA GLU A 36 -6.64 9.02 -18.03
C GLU A 36 -5.22 9.54 -18.27
N PHE A 37 -4.22 8.77 -17.84
CA PHE A 37 -2.80 9.09 -18.04
C PHE A 37 -2.45 9.15 -19.54
N GLU A 38 -2.85 8.15 -20.32
CA GLU A 38 -2.62 8.11 -21.76
C GLU A 38 -3.36 9.23 -22.48
N SER A 39 -4.60 9.53 -22.08
CA SER A 39 -5.37 10.66 -22.63
C SER A 39 -4.64 12.00 -22.44
N LEU A 40 -4.04 12.23 -21.26
CA LEU A 40 -3.25 13.43 -21.00
C LEU A 40 -1.90 13.41 -21.73
N ALA A 41 -1.19 12.27 -21.72
CA ALA A 41 0.11 12.10 -22.36
C ALA A 41 0.03 12.31 -23.88
N ASN A 42 -1.02 11.80 -24.54
CA ASN A 42 -1.24 11.95 -25.98
C ASN A 42 -1.44 13.41 -26.42
N ARG A 43 -1.81 14.31 -25.49
CA ARG A 43 -2.01 15.74 -25.76
C ARG A 43 -0.72 16.55 -25.60
N ILE A 44 0.37 15.92 -25.15
CA ILE A 44 1.64 16.59 -24.87
C ILE A 44 2.71 16.08 -25.83
N VAL A 45 3.22 16.98 -26.67
CA VAL A 45 4.32 16.67 -27.60
C VAL A 45 5.68 16.84 -26.91
N GLY A 46 6.62 15.93 -27.20
CA GLY A 46 8.02 16.05 -26.81
C GLY A 46 8.37 15.58 -25.39
N LEU A 47 7.48 14.84 -24.71
CA LEU A 47 7.81 14.24 -23.42
C LEU A 47 8.74 13.03 -23.58
N GLN A 48 9.75 12.97 -22.74
CA GLN A 48 10.67 11.83 -22.69
C GLN A 48 9.97 10.59 -22.08
N PRO A 49 10.18 9.39 -22.62
CA PRO A 49 9.58 8.15 -22.07
C PRO A 49 9.93 7.91 -20.59
N SER A 50 11.15 8.26 -20.18
CA SER A 50 11.60 8.18 -18.78
C SER A 50 10.81 9.10 -17.84
N PHE A 51 10.40 10.27 -18.34
CA PHE A 51 9.56 11.20 -17.59
C PHE A 51 8.14 10.65 -17.46
N LEU A 52 7.56 10.09 -18.52
CA LEU A 52 6.25 9.44 -18.47
C LEU A 52 6.24 8.27 -17.47
N LEU A 53 7.28 7.44 -17.48
CA LEU A 53 7.46 6.37 -16.50
C LEU A 53 7.50 6.92 -15.07
N SER A 54 8.32 7.93 -14.83
CA SER A 54 8.47 8.54 -13.51
C SER A 54 7.15 9.14 -13.02
N CYS A 55 6.44 9.84 -13.90
CA CYS A 55 5.14 10.43 -13.62
C CYS A 55 4.10 9.36 -13.29
N PHE A 56 4.02 8.30 -14.11
CA PHE A 56 3.12 7.18 -13.89
C PHE A 56 3.35 6.54 -12.52
N ILE A 57 4.60 6.16 -12.19
CA ILE A 57 4.95 5.56 -10.89
C ILE A 57 4.61 6.52 -9.75
N SER A 58 4.88 7.82 -9.90
CA SER A 58 4.62 8.82 -8.86
C SER A 58 3.13 9.01 -8.55
N GLY A 59 2.27 8.83 -9.55
CA GLY A 59 0.82 8.98 -9.41
C GLY A 59 0.09 7.70 -8.96
N LEU A 60 0.77 6.55 -8.90
CA LEU A 60 0.18 5.32 -8.33
C LEU A 60 -0.13 5.48 -6.84
N LYS A 61 -1.11 4.69 -6.36
CA LYS A 61 -1.38 4.56 -4.93
C LYS A 61 -0.11 4.15 -4.17
N PRO A 62 0.12 4.66 -2.95
CA PRO A 62 1.37 4.43 -2.21
C PRO A 62 1.64 2.95 -1.92
N GLU A 63 0.60 2.13 -1.84
CA GLU A 63 0.70 0.66 -1.71
C GLU A 63 1.32 0.03 -2.96
N LEU A 64 0.71 0.26 -4.13
CA LEU A 64 1.21 -0.24 -5.42
C LEU A 64 2.55 0.37 -5.81
N ARG A 65 2.76 1.66 -5.54
CA ARG A 65 3.98 2.39 -5.89
C ARG A 65 5.22 1.71 -5.33
N ARG A 66 5.19 1.30 -4.05
CA ARG A 66 6.32 0.66 -3.38
C ARG A 66 6.70 -0.65 -4.06
N ASP A 67 5.69 -1.46 -4.37
CA ASP A 67 5.89 -2.78 -4.98
C ASP A 67 6.37 -2.65 -6.44
N VAL A 68 5.82 -1.69 -7.20
CA VAL A 68 6.27 -1.40 -8.57
C VAL A 68 7.72 -0.90 -8.59
N ILE A 69 8.11 0.00 -7.68
CA ILE A 69 9.51 0.48 -7.58
C ILE A 69 10.47 -0.68 -7.26
N ALA A 70 10.06 -1.63 -6.41
CA ALA A 70 10.88 -2.78 -6.06
C ALA A 70 11.22 -3.67 -7.27
N HIS A 71 10.35 -3.69 -8.29
CA HIS A 71 10.61 -4.41 -9.55
C HIS A 71 11.51 -3.64 -10.53
N GLN A 72 11.85 -2.39 -10.27
CA GLN A 72 12.71 -1.55 -11.12
C GLN A 72 12.29 -1.56 -12.61
N PRO A 73 11.05 -1.15 -12.93
CA PRO A 73 10.59 -1.12 -14.32
C PRO A 73 11.44 -0.19 -15.17
N SER A 74 11.83 -0.65 -16.36
CA SER A 74 12.58 0.15 -17.34
C SER A 74 11.69 0.75 -18.43
N SER A 75 10.38 0.43 -18.44
CA SER A 75 9.41 0.96 -19.40
C SER A 75 8.03 1.18 -18.76
N LEU A 76 7.23 2.07 -19.37
CA LEU A 76 5.86 2.33 -18.92
C LEU A 76 5.01 1.05 -18.93
N SER A 77 5.14 0.23 -19.99
CA SER A 77 4.42 -1.04 -20.11
C SER A 77 4.75 -2.02 -18.99
N GLN A 78 6.02 -2.11 -18.58
CA GLN A 78 6.41 -2.91 -17.42
C GLN A 78 5.80 -2.37 -16.12
N ALA A 79 5.89 -1.05 -15.89
CA ALA A 79 5.30 -0.43 -14.71
C ALA A 79 3.79 -0.67 -14.62
N VAL A 80 3.07 -0.59 -15.75
CA VAL A 80 1.64 -0.93 -15.85
C VAL A 80 1.39 -2.39 -15.50
N GLY A 81 2.18 -3.31 -16.06
CA GLY A 81 2.06 -4.74 -15.79
C GLY A 81 2.22 -5.06 -14.31
N TYR A 82 3.28 -4.53 -13.67
CA TYR A 82 3.51 -4.69 -12.24
C TYR A 82 2.40 -4.05 -11.39
N ALA A 83 1.93 -2.85 -11.76
CA ALA A 83 0.86 -2.17 -11.02
C ALA A 83 -0.43 -3.00 -11.03
N ARG A 84 -0.81 -3.57 -12.18
CA ARG A 84 -1.99 -4.45 -12.29
C ARG A 84 -1.84 -5.73 -11.48
N LEU A 85 -0.67 -6.37 -11.54
CA LEU A 85 -0.38 -7.59 -10.78
C LEU A 85 -0.55 -7.36 -9.27
N HIS A 86 -0.03 -6.24 -8.76
CA HIS A 86 -0.15 -5.91 -7.33
C HIS A 86 -1.56 -5.46 -6.95
N GLU A 87 -2.31 -4.81 -7.84
CA GLU A 87 -3.72 -4.47 -7.61
C GLU A 87 -4.58 -5.71 -7.41
N GLU A 88 -4.40 -6.75 -8.22
CA GLU A 88 -5.09 -8.04 -8.09
C GLU A 88 -4.77 -8.72 -6.76
N LYS A 89 -3.49 -8.77 -6.39
CA LYS A 89 -3.03 -9.33 -5.10
C LYS A 89 -3.68 -8.64 -3.89
N LEU A 90 -3.79 -7.30 -3.91
CA LEU A 90 -4.42 -6.54 -2.84
C LEU A 90 -5.91 -6.84 -2.74
N PHE A 91 -6.59 -6.94 -3.89
CA PHE A 91 -8.00 -7.29 -3.94
C PHE A 91 -8.27 -8.68 -3.34
N ASP A 92 -7.48 -9.69 -3.70
CA ASP A 92 -7.64 -11.05 -3.17
C ASP A 92 -7.32 -11.16 -1.67
N SER A 93 -6.30 -10.43 -1.22
CA SER A 93 -5.96 -10.36 0.21
C SER A 93 -7.10 -9.76 1.02
N SER A 94 -7.76 -8.72 0.50
CA SER A 94 -8.90 -8.08 1.17
C SER A 94 -10.13 -9.01 1.32
N ARG A 95 -10.34 -9.91 0.36
CA ARG A 95 -11.42 -10.91 0.40
C ARG A 95 -11.13 -12.01 1.42
N THR A 96 -9.86 -12.39 1.54
CA THR A 96 -9.42 -13.46 2.46
C THR A 96 -9.32 -12.98 3.90
N HIS A 97 -9.04 -11.69 4.12
CA HIS A 97 -8.95 -11.08 5.45
C HIS A 97 -10.27 -10.55 6.01
N ARG A 98 -11.43 -10.88 5.42
CA ARG A 98 -12.70 -10.60 6.08
C ARG A 98 -12.67 -11.36 7.41
N PRO A 99 -12.71 -10.68 8.57
CA PRO A 99 -12.72 -11.37 9.84
C PRO A 99 -13.97 -12.25 9.84
N SER A 100 -13.77 -13.56 9.75
CA SER A 100 -14.80 -14.51 10.13
C SER A 100 -15.27 -14.07 11.52
N PRO A 101 -16.58 -13.97 11.79
CA PRO A 101 -17.04 -13.77 13.15
C PRO A 101 -16.41 -14.91 13.96
N SER A 102 -15.45 -14.57 14.82
CA SER A 102 -14.88 -15.51 15.74
C SER A 102 -16.05 -16.12 16.53
N PRO A 103 -16.08 -17.44 16.74
CA PRO A 103 -17.07 -18.01 17.64
C PRO A 103 -16.86 -17.30 18.98
N ARG A 104 -17.84 -16.52 19.42
CA ARG A 104 -17.90 -16.06 20.80
C ARG A 104 -17.97 -17.33 21.64
N TRP A 105 -16.84 -17.76 22.18
CA TRP A 105 -16.82 -18.73 23.25
C TRP A 105 -17.55 -18.08 24.43
N SER A 106 -18.84 -18.35 24.52
CA SER A 106 -19.64 -18.04 25.68
C SER A 106 -19.00 -18.75 26.86
N ALA A 107 -18.25 -18.00 27.67
CA ALA A 107 -17.84 -18.47 28.97
C ALA A 107 -19.11 -18.83 29.76
N PRO A 108 -19.20 -20.00 30.42
CA PRO A 108 -20.36 -20.33 31.22
C PRO A 108 -20.50 -19.31 32.36
N PRO A 109 -21.73 -18.96 32.78
CA PRO A 109 -21.93 -18.07 33.91
C PRO A 109 -21.40 -18.76 35.17
N ILE A 110 -20.37 -18.17 35.78
CA ILE A 110 -19.86 -18.61 37.08
C ILE A 110 -20.89 -18.18 38.13
N SER A 111 -21.75 -19.12 38.53
CA SER A 111 -22.56 -19.00 39.73
C SER A 111 -21.63 -18.87 40.94
N ARG A 112 -21.59 -17.69 41.55
CA ARG A 112 -20.82 -17.42 42.76
C ARG A 112 -21.49 -18.08 43.96
N THR A 113 -21.09 -19.30 44.29
CA THR A 113 -21.35 -19.87 45.61
C THR A 113 -20.19 -19.51 46.52
N PHE A 114 -20.44 -18.66 47.52
CA PHE A 114 -19.47 -18.34 48.56
C PHE A 114 -19.11 -19.62 49.33
N SER A 115 -17.82 -19.93 49.40
CA SER A 115 -17.25 -20.92 50.32
C SER A 115 -15.98 -20.32 50.94
N PRO A 116 -15.71 -20.60 52.23
CA PRO A 116 -14.64 -19.94 52.99
C PRO A 116 -13.23 -20.32 52.51
N PRO A 117 -12.20 -19.53 52.85
CA PRO A 117 -10.87 -19.66 52.26
C PRO A 117 -10.12 -20.88 52.82
N SER A 118 -9.59 -21.71 51.92
CA SER A 118 -8.60 -22.76 52.22
C SER A 118 -7.22 -22.31 51.70
N PRO A 119 -6.12 -22.59 52.41
CA PRO A 119 -4.81 -22.01 52.11
C PRO A 119 -4.23 -22.51 50.77
N SER A 120 -3.63 -21.57 50.05
CA SER A 120 -3.07 -21.68 48.69
C SER A 120 -1.91 -22.68 48.54
N PRO A 121 -1.81 -23.42 47.42
CA PRO A 121 -0.54 -23.91 46.89
C PRO A 121 0.11 -22.89 45.90
N PRO A 122 1.44 -22.97 45.67
CA PRO A 122 2.22 -21.90 45.04
C PRO A 122 2.01 -21.79 43.52
N PRO A 123 2.37 -20.64 42.90
CA PRO A 123 2.18 -20.41 41.48
C PRO A 123 3.08 -21.31 40.63
N LYS A 124 2.48 -22.03 39.68
CA LYS A 124 3.23 -22.73 38.62
C LYS A 124 3.81 -21.67 37.67
N SER A 125 5.14 -21.58 37.63
CA SER A 125 5.86 -20.75 36.67
C SER A 125 5.57 -21.21 35.24
N LEU A 126 5.22 -20.25 34.38
CA LEU A 126 5.14 -20.48 32.93
C LEU A 126 6.55 -20.76 32.39
N PRO A 127 6.70 -21.63 31.38
CA PRO A 127 8.00 -21.88 30.78
C PRO A 127 8.50 -20.65 29.99
N PRO A 128 9.81 -20.33 30.02
CA PRO A 128 10.35 -19.20 29.28
C PRO A 128 10.26 -19.42 27.76
N LEU A 129 9.76 -18.42 27.04
CA LEU A 129 9.53 -18.47 25.59
C LEU A 129 10.80 -18.22 24.73
N LEU A 130 11.99 -18.09 25.35
CA LEU A 130 13.25 -17.87 24.63
C LEU A 130 14.41 -18.67 25.23
N PRO A 131 15.30 -19.26 24.41
CA PRO A 131 16.55 -19.82 24.88
C PRO A 131 17.49 -18.69 25.39
N PRO A 132 18.14 -18.85 26.56
CA PRO A 132 19.10 -17.88 27.05
C PRO A 132 20.40 -17.87 26.21
N PRO A 133 21.08 -16.72 26.08
CA PRO A 133 22.34 -16.62 25.35
C PRO A 133 23.48 -17.39 26.05
N PRO A 134 24.47 -17.92 25.30
CA PRO A 134 25.55 -18.70 25.88
C PRO A 134 26.49 -17.85 26.75
N PRO A 135 27.02 -18.41 27.86
CA PRO A 135 27.91 -17.69 28.76
C PRO A 135 29.31 -17.49 28.16
N LYS A 136 29.86 -16.28 28.33
CA LYS A 136 31.24 -15.94 27.96
C LYS A 136 32.21 -16.58 28.97
N THR A 137 33.02 -17.52 28.53
CA THR A 137 34.08 -18.13 29.33
C THR A 137 35.18 -17.12 29.63
N ARG A 138 35.37 -16.77 30.91
CA ARG A 138 36.50 -15.99 31.41
C ARG A 138 37.65 -16.94 31.74
N PHE A 139 38.71 -16.89 30.95
CA PHE A 139 39.97 -17.62 31.17
C PHE A 139 40.64 -17.09 32.45
N LYS A 140 40.94 -17.99 33.38
CA LYS A 140 41.82 -17.71 34.52
C LYS A 140 43.24 -18.08 34.10
N GLN A 141 44.17 -17.13 34.17
CA GLN A 141 45.59 -17.42 34.00
C GLN A 141 46.12 -18.07 35.27
N LEU A 142 46.95 -19.10 35.07
CA LEU A 142 47.66 -19.83 36.09
C LEU A 142 48.92 -19.04 36.47
N THR A 143 49.09 -18.73 37.74
CA THR A 143 50.37 -18.33 38.35
C THR A 143 50.41 -18.94 39.73
#